data_AF-A0A7J7JMQ1-F1
#
_entry.id   AF-A0A7J7JMQ1-F1
#
_cell.length_a   1.000
_cell.length_b   1.000
_cell.length_c   1.000
_cell.angle_alpha   90.00
_cell.angle_beta   90.00
_cell.angle_gamma   90.00
#
_symmetry.space_group_name_H-M   'P 1'
#
loop_
_entity.id
_entity.type
_entity.pdbx_description
1 polymer ?
#
loop_
_entity_poly.entity_id
_entity_poly.type
_entity_poly.pdbx_seq_one_letter_code
_entity_poly.pdbx_strand_id
1 'polypeptide(L)'
;MRPYPGRSINTQEKKVFNYRLSRARRVVENAFGIMSQRWRILVKMMCASQAKAVKVVQGLCVLHNFLRIVGDPTYVPPGYADTPREDGVIQEGFWRAEASGVQGATNFNRSNNLDGVIVRNRFCNYFSSRDGNVPW
;
A
#
# COMPACT_ATOMS: atom_id res chain seq x y z
N MET A 1 5.46 7.21 -4.53
CA MET A 1 5.83 7.28 -5.97
C MET A 1 4.58 7.48 -6.82
N ARG A 2 4.65 8.18 -7.96
CA ARG A 2 3.52 8.39 -8.90
C ARG A 2 3.57 7.38 -10.05
N PRO A 3 2.44 6.81 -10.52
CA PRO A 3 2.44 5.99 -11.73
C PRO A 3 2.76 6.83 -12.99
N TYR A 4 3.07 6.18 -14.11
CA TYR A 4 3.05 6.84 -15.41
C TYR A 4 1.62 7.31 -15.73
N PRO A 5 1.41 8.59 -16.11
CA PRO A 5 0.09 9.08 -16.48
C PRO A 5 -0.39 8.41 -17.77
N GLY A 6 -1.71 8.19 -17.91
CA GLY A 6 -2.32 7.44 -19.01
C GLY A 6 -1.85 7.84 -20.42
N ARG A 7 -1.69 9.15 -20.68
CA ARG A 7 -1.17 9.68 -21.96
C ARG A 7 0.28 9.27 -22.27
N SER A 8 1.05 8.81 -21.28
CA SER A 8 2.46 8.44 -21.38
C SER A 8 2.73 6.94 -21.21
N ILE A 9 1.69 6.13 -21.04
CA ILE A 9 1.75 4.66 -20.99
C ILE A 9 1.74 4.14 -22.43
N ASN A 10 2.82 4.43 -23.15
CA ASN A 10 2.98 4.05 -24.55
C ASN A 10 3.82 2.77 -24.75
N THR A 11 4.43 2.25 -23.68
CA THR A 11 5.26 1.04 -23.74
C THR A 11 4.76 -0.03 -22.77
N GLN A 12 5.08 -1.29 -23.06
CA GLN A 12 4.65 -2.42 -22.24
C GLN A 12 5.30 -2.40 -20.85
N GLU A 13 6.55 -1.96 -20.76
CA GLU A 13 7.31 -1.84 -19.51
C GLU A 13 6.62 -0.89 -18.55
N LYS A 14 6.12 0.26 -19.05
CA LYS A 14 5.39 1.23 -18.24
C LYS A 14 4.04 0.70 -17.76
N LYS A 15 3.34 -0.10 -18.58
CA LYS A 15 2.09 -0.79 -18.19
C LYS A 15 2.35 -1.75 -17.05
N VAL A 16 3.34 -2.63 -17.23
CA VAL A 16 3.77 -3.61 -16.23
C VAL A 16 4.22 -2.92 -14.95
N PHE A 17 5.02 -1.87 -15.05
CA PHE A 17 5.47 -1.11 -13.89
C PHE A 17 4.30 -0.49 -13.12
N ASN A 18 3.35 0.16 -13.81
CA ASN A 18 2.17 0.71 -13.14
C ASN A 18 1.35 -0.37 -12.44
N TYR A 19 1.16 -1.53 -13.07
CA TYR A 19 0.48 -2.67 -12.46
C TYR A 19 1.20 -3.16 -11.19
N ARG A 20 2.52 -3.39 -11.25
CA ARG A 20 3.35 -3.77 -10.10
C ARG A 20 3.27 -2.74 -8.98
N LEU A 21 3.33 -1.46 -9.34
CA LEU A 21 3.25 -0.36 -8.39
C LEU A 21 1.87 -0.31 -7.71
N SER A 22 0.78 -0.54 -8.45
CA SER A 22 -0.57 -0.67 -7.88
C SER A 22 -0.68 -1.87 -6.94
N ARG A 23 -0.13 -3.04 -7.31
CA ARG A 23 -0.06 -4.21 -6.42
C ARG A 23 0.69 -3.91 -5.12
N ALA A 24 1.86 -3.27 -5.21
CA ALA A 24 2.65 -2.91 -4.04
C ALA A 24 1.88 -1.93 -3.13
N ARG A 25 1.23 -0.91 -3.70
CA ARG A 25 0.39 0.01 -2.93
C ARG A 25 -0.76 -0.71 -2.23
N ARG A 26 -1.45 -1.64 -2.89
CA ARG A 26 -2.54 -2.41 -2.29
C ARG A 26 -2.09 -3.18 -1.05
N VAL A 27 -0.89 -3.78 -1.07
CA VAL A 27 -0.35 -4.45 0.12
C VAL A 27 -0.17 -3.48 1.29
N VAL A 28 0.39 -2.30 1.00
CA VAL A 28 0.62 -1.25 2.00
C VAL A 28 -0.71 -0.67 2.52
N GLU A 29 -1.65 -0.36 1.63
CA GLU A 29 -2.99 0.13 1.97
C GLU A 29 -3.77 -0.88 2.82
N ASN A 30 -3.76 -2.16 2.44
CA ASN A 30 -4.35 -3.22 3.27
C ASN A 30 -3.73 -3.27 4.67
N ALA A 31 -2.40 -3.21 4.78
CA ALA A 31 -1.72 -3.25 6.07
C ALA A 31 -2.13 -2.07 6.96
N PHE A 32 -2.05 -0.84 6.45
CA PHE A 32 -2.44 0.36 7.22
C PHE A 32 -3.93 0.40 7.52
N GLY A 33 -4.78 0.05 6.55
CA GLY A 33 -6.23 -0.03 6.69
C GLY A 33 -6.61 -0.97 7.83
N ILE A 34 -6.14 -2.21 7.77
CA ILE A 34 -6.37 -3.22 8.81
C ILE A 34 -5.80 -2.75 10.15
N MET A 35 -4.55 -2.26 10.19
CA MET A 35 -3.95 -1.80 11.44
C MET A 35 -4.77 -0.66 12.08
N SER A 36 -5.26 0.30 11.30
CA SER A 36 -6.09 1.39 11.83
C SER A 36 -7.42 0.90 12.40
N GLN A 37 -8.06 -0.11 11.80
CA GLN A 37 -9.28 -0.71 12.35
C GLN A 37 -9.02 -1.52 13.62
N ARG A 38 -7.89 -2.22 13.69
CA ARG A 38 -7.55 -3.09 14.83
C ARG A 38 -6.97 -2.33 16.02
N TRP A 39 -6.24 -1.25 15.77
CA TRP A 39 -5.49 -0.54 16.79
C TRP A 39 -6.01 0.90 16.93
N ARG A 40 -6.95 1.12 17.86
CA ARG A 40 -7.56 2.43 18.14
C ARG A 40 -6.57 3.56 18.42
N ILE A 41 -5.36 3.23 18.89
CA ILE A 41 -4.27 4.19 19.12
C ILE A 41 -3.81 4.90 17.82
N LEU A 42 -4.09 4.31 16.64
CA LEU A 42 -3.80 4.91 15.33
C LEU A 42 -4.93 5.81 14.82
N VAL A 43 -6.15 5.67 15.35
CA VAL A 43 -7.33 6.44 14.91
C VAL A 43 -7.45 7.74 15.69
N LYS A 44 -7.09 7.71 16.98
CA LYS A 44 -7.10 8.91 17.84
C LYS A 44 -5.75 9.60 17.83
N MET A 45 -5.76 10.91 18.10
CA MET A 45 -4.53 11.66 18.27
C MET A 45 -3.68 11.03 19.38
N MET A 46 -2.44 10.71 19.05
CA MET A 46 -1.54 10.06 19.98
C MET A 46 -0.94 11.11 20.92
N CYS A 47 -1.35 11.13 22.18
CA CYS A 47 -0.75 11.97 23.22
C CYS A 47 0.59 11.37 23.69
N ALA A 48 1.59 11.35 22.80
CA ALA A 48 2.92 10.82 23.06
C ALA A 48 4.00 11.70 22.40
N SER A 49 5.22 11.67 22.93
CA SER A 49 6.36 12.29 22.26
C SER A 49 6.66 11.59 20.93
N GLN A 50 7.29 12.29 19.98
CA GLN A 50 7.67 11.72 18.69
C GLN A 50 8.46 10.40 18.84
N ALA A 51 9.43 10.35 19.76
CA ALA A 51 10.22 9.14 20.00
C ALA A 51 9.37 7.96 20.50
N LYS A 52 8.36 8.22 21.34
CA LYS A 52 7.41 7.19 21.79
C LYS A 52 6.48 6.77 20.66
N ALA A 53 5.97 7.70 19.87
CA ALA A 53 5.11 7.41 18.73
C ALA A 53 5.79 6.50 17.70
N VAL A 54 7.07 6.74 17.39
CA VAL A 54 7.86 5.86 16.51
C VAL A 54 7.93 4.44 17.07
N LYS A 55 8.23 4.27 18.36
CA LYS A 55 8.29 2.94 19.00
C LYS A 55 6.93 2.24 18.99
N VAL A 56 5.85 2.98 19.22
CA VAL A 56 4.48 2.45 19.13
C VAL A 56 4.19 1.92 17.74
N VAL A 57 4.45 2.72 16.69
CA VAL A 57 4.21 2.30 15.30
C VAL A 57 5.06 1.08 14.93
N GLN A 58 6.34 1.04 15.32
CA GLN A 58 7.21 -0.12 15.12
C GLN A 58 6.66 -1.38 15.81
N GLY A 59 6.23 -1.26 17.07
CA GLY A 59 5.61 -2.36 17.80
C GLY A 59 4.33 -2.86 17.14
N LEU A 60 3.49 -1.96 16.63
CA LEU A 60 2.28 -2.32 15.89
C LEU A 60 2.60 -3.06 14.57
N CYS A 61 3.66 -2.67 13.85
CA CYS A 61 4.11 -3.41 12.67
C CYS A 61 4.54 -4.84 13.02
N VAL A 62 5.30 -5.02 14.11
CA VAL A 62 5.72 -6.35 14.58
C VAL A 62 4.52 -7.19 14.97
N LEU A 63 3.59 -6.64 15.76
CA LEU A 63 2.37 -7.34 16.19
C LEU A 63 1.45 -7.68 15.02
N HIS A 64 1.28 -6.76 14.07
CA HIS A 64 0.53 -7.01 12.85
C HIS A 64 1.11 -8.21 12.08
N ASN A 65 2.42 -8.20 11.85
CA ASN A 65 3.10 -9.28 11.14
C ASN A 65 2.97 -10.61 11.88
N PHE A 66 3.17 -10.60 13.21
CA PHE A 66 3.01 -11.79 14.05
C PHE A 66 1.61 -12.39 13.93
N LEU A 67 0.56 -11.59 14.09
CA LEU A 67 -0.83 -12.06 14.01
C LEU A 67 -1.19 -12.57 12.60
N ARG A 68 -0.59 -11.99 11.56
CA ARG A 68 -0.72 -12.48 10.17
C ARG A 68 -0.03 -13.82 9.95
N ILE A 69 1.12 -14.06 10.57
CA ILE A 69 1.88 -15.32 10.47
C ILE A 69 1.16 -16.43 11.24
N VAL A 70 0.68 -16.15 12.45
CA VAL A 70 -0.10 -17.09 13.25
C VAL A 70 -1.41 -17.47 12.57
N GLY A 71 -1.91 -16.61 11.67
CA GLY A 71 -3.12 -16.88 10.91
C GLY A 71 -4.38 -16.76 11.76
N ASP A 72 -4.39 -15.85 12.74
CA ASP A 72 -5.55 -15.63 13.60
C ASP A 72 -6.77 -15.20 12.76
N PRO A 73 -7.83 -16.02 12.68
CA PRO A 73 -8.98 -15.75 11.83
C PRO A 73 -9.80 -14.56 12.31
N THR A 74 -9.59 -14.11 13.55
CA THR A 74 -10.26 -12.93 14.12
C THR A 74 -9.55 -11.63 13.74
N TYR A 75 -8.24 -11.68 13.45
CA TYR A 75 -7.43 -10.51 13.16
C TYR A 75 -7.57 -10.04 11.71
N VAL A 76 -7.49 -10.96 10.75
CA VAL A 76 -7.82 -10.71 9.34
C VAL A 76 -8.74 -11.82 8.84
N PRO A 77 -10.06 -11.68 9.07
CA PRO A 77 -11.06 -12.62 8.56
C PRO A 77 -11.00 -12.75 7.03
N PRO A 78 -11.49 -13.87 6.45
CA PRO A 78 -11.66 -14.00 5.01
C PRO A 78 -12.46 -12.82 4.43
N GLY A 79 -11.98 -12.25 3.32
CA GLY A 79 -12.59 -11.07 2.70
C GLY A 79 -12.32 -9.74 3.42
N TYR A 80 -11.59 -9.74 4.54
CA TYR A 80 -11.32 -8.50 5.26
C TYR A 80 -10.33 -7.60 4.52
N ALA A 81 -9.37 -8.17 3.78
CA ALA A 81 -8.36 -7.46 2.96
C ALA A 81 -8.74 -7.42 1.46
N ASP A 82 -8.24 -6.41 0.73
CA ASP A 82 -8.43 -6.35 -0.72
C ASP A 82 -7.77 -7.55 -1.41
N THR A 83 -8.52 -8.22 -2.30
CA THR A 83 -8.05 -9.39 -3.04
C THR A 83 -8.26 -9.22 -4.55
N PRO A 84 -7.32 -9.66 -5.39
CA PRO A 84 -7.56 -9.70 -6.84
C PRO A 84 -8.57 -10.81 -7.17
N ARG A 85 -9.57 -10.48 -7.98
CA ARG A 85 -10.47 -11.45 -8.61
C ARG A 85 -9.84 -12.06 -9.86
N GLU A 86 -10.44 -13.12 -10.38
CA GLU A 86 -10.00 -13.82 -11.59
C GLU A 86 -10.04 -12.94 -12.86
N ASP A 87 -10.96 -11.96 -12.91
CA ASP A 87 -11.09 -10.98 -13.99
C ASP A 87 -10.07 -9.83 -13.91
N GLY A 88 -9.18 -9.84 -12.91
CA GLY A 88 -8.20 -8.80 -12.66
C GLY A 88 -8.76 -7.57 -11.94
N VAL A 89 -10.06 -7.54 -11.62
CA VAL A 89 -10.69 -6.49 -10.81
C VAL A 89 -10.35 -6.73 -9.33
N ILE A 90 -10.22 -5.65 -8.56
CA ILE A 90 -9.94 -5.75 -7.13
C ILE A 90 -11.26 -5.88 -6.38
N GLN A 91 -11.43 -6.98 -5.65
CA GLN A 91 -12.44 -7.09 -4.61
C GLN A 91 -11.96 -6.26 -3.42
N GLU A 92 -12.71 -5.20 -3.11
CA GLU A 92 -12.48 -4.40 -1.91
C GLU A 92 -12.73 -5.22 -0.65
N GLY A 93 -11.83 -5.11 0.31
CA GLY A 93 -11.91 -5.79 1.61
C GLY A 93 -12.82 -5.05 2.60
N PHE A 94 -13.41 -5.79 3.53
CA PHE A 94 -14.34 -5.23 4.53
C PHE A 94 -13.72 -4.12 5.39
N TRP A 95 -12.40 -4.07 5.57
CA TRP A 95 -11.74 -2.98 6.32
C TRP A 95 -12.04 -1.60 5.73
N ARG A 96 -12.31 -1.49 4.42
CA ARG A 96 -12.65 -0.23 3.74
C ARG A 96 -14.01 0.30 4.15
N ALA A 97 -14.98 -0.57 4.46
CA ALA A 97 -16.31 -0.17 4.90
C ALA A 97 -16.33 0.30 6.37
N GLU A 98 -15.47 -0.29 7.20
CA GLU A 98 -15.31 0.09 8.62
C GLU A 98 -14.51 1.39 8.79
N ALA A 99 -13.74 1.79 7.77
CA ALA A 99 -12.92 3.00 7.75
C ALA A 99 -13.75 4.29 7.67
N SER A 100 -14.45 4.62 8.75
CA SER A 100 -15.04 5.94 8.98
C SER A 100 -13.94 6.94 9.35
N GLY A 101 -13.20 7.47 8.37
CA GLY A 101 -12.35 8.66 8.60
C GLY A 101 -10.93 8.65 8.02
N VAL A 102 -10.47 7.55 7.41
CA VAL A 102 -9.20 7.54 6.65
C VAL A 102 -9.52 7.44 5.16
N GLN A 103 -10.21 8.45 4.62
CA GLN A 103 -10.18 8.65 3.18
C GLN A 103 -8.73 8.97 2.83
N GLY A 104 -8.11 8.09 2.04
CA GLY A 104 -6.69 8.22 1.68
C GLY A 104 -6.37 9.63 1.27
N ALA A 105 -5.18 10.13 1.63
CA ALA A 105 -4.67 11.41 1.21
C ALA A 105 -4.54 11.44 -0.33
N THR A 106 -5.64 11.72 -1.02
CA THR A 106 -5.76 11.75 -2.48
C THR A 106 -5.28 13.08 -3.05
N ASN A 107 -5.06 14.08 -2.20
CA ASN A 107 -4.64 15.43 -2.56
C ASN A 107 -3.24 15.75 -2.05
N PHE A 108 -2.23 14.98 -2.48
CA PHE A 108 -0.89 15.54 -2.54
C PHE A 108 -0.77 16.42 -3.78
N ASN A 109 -0.34 17.66 -3.58
CA ASN A 109 -0.07 18.63 -4.65
C ASN A 109 0.64 17.93 -5.82
N ARG A 110 0.01 17.95 -7.01
CA ARG A 110 0.49 17.29 -8.22
C ARG A 110 1.63 18.08 -8.86
N SER A 111 2.68 18.37 -8.09
CA SER A 111 3.89 19.01 -8.60
C SER A 111 4.60 18.04 -9.55
N ASN A 112 4.92 18.53 -10.75
CA ASN A 112 5.75 17.81 -11.71
C ASN A 112 7.23 17.93 -11.30
N ASN A 113 7.60 17.31 -10.19
CA ASN A 113 8.99 17.26 -9.76
C ASN A 113 9.79 16.32 -10.69
N LEU A 114 10.83 16.87 -11.33
CA LEU A 114 11.73 16.17 -12.25
C LEU A 114 12.44 14.98 -11.56
N ASP A 115 12.83 15.13 -10.30
CA ASP A 115 13.49 14.07 -9.52
C ASP A 115 12.57 12.85 -9.36
N GLY A 116 11.28 13.10 -9.13
CA GLY A 116 10.28 12.04 -9.04
C GLY A 116 10.14 11.25 -10.34
N VAL A 117 10.33 11.91 -11.49
CA VAL A 117 10.34 11.26 -12.80
C VAL A 117 11.59 10.41 -12.98
N ILE A 118 12.77 10.91 -12.58
CA ILE A 118 14.04 10.19 -12.66
C ILE A 118 13.98 8.90 -11.83
N VAL A 119 13.56 8.98 -10.56
CA VAL A 119 13.46 7.81 -9.68
C VAL A 119 12.46 6.79 -10.22
N ARG A 120 11.31 7.24 -10.74
CA ARG A 120 10.32 6.34 -11.36
C ARG A 120 10.91 5.62 -12.57
N ASN A 121 11.59 6.34 -13.47
CA ASN A 121 12.20 5.74 -14.65
C ASN A 121 13.30 4.75 -14.28
N ARG A 122 14.12 5.08 -13.27
CA ARG A 122 15.15 4.17 -12.74
C ARG A 122 14.53 2.85 -12.25
N PHE A 123 13.47 2.92 -11.45
CA PHE A 123 12.77 1.71 -11.00
C PHE A 123 12.06 0.98 -12.13
N CYS A 124 11.43 1.68 -13.07
CA CYS A 124 10.81 1.05 -14.23
C CYS A 124 11.83 0.22 -15.02
N ASN A 125 13.01 0.79 -15.30
CA ASN A 125 14.08 0.10 -16.00
C ASN A 125 14.61 -1.09 -15.19
N TYR A 126 14.87 -0.90 -13.89
CA TYR A 126 15.34 -1.98 -13.02
C TYR A 126 14.37 -3.16 -12.95
N PHE A 127 13.08 -2.91 -12.67
CA PHE A 127 12.07 -3.98 -12.56
C PHE A 127 11.67 -4.60 -13.91
N SER A 128 12.12 -4.02 -15.02
CA SER A 128 11.97 -4.60 -16.37
C SER A 128 13.24 -5.32 -16.83
N SER A 129 14.36 -5.15 -16.13
CA SER A 129 15.63 -5.82 -16.41
C SER A 129 15.63 -7.27 -15.93
N ARG A 130 16.61 -8.05 -16.37
CA ARG A 130 16.80 -9.44 -15.94
C ARG A 130 16.99 -9.55 -14.41
N ASP A 131 17.66 -8.58 -13.80
CA ASP A 131 18.04 -8.62 -12.39
C ASP A 131 16.88 -8.24 -11.45
N GLY A 132 15.97 -7.39 -11.92
CA GLY A 132 14.86 -6.86 -11.11
C GLY A 132 13.49 -7.43 -11.44
N ASN A 133 13.35 -8.31 -12.44
CA ASN A 133 12.06 -8.88 -12.79
C ASN A 133 11.56 -9.82 -11.67
N VAL A 134 10.31 -9.63 -11.24
CA VAL A 134 9.63 -10.47 -10.25
C VAL A 134 8.49 -11.26 -10.91
N PRO A 135 8.30 -12.56 -10.63
CA PRO A 135 7.17 -13.33 -11.15
C PRO A 135 5.81 -12.68 -10.86
N TRP A 136 4.83 -12.94 -11.73
CA TRP A 136 3.48 -12.38 -11.65
C TRP A 136 2.62 -13.15 -10.65
#